data_AF-A0A1H6YSZ4-F1
#
_entry.id   AF-A0A1H6YSZ4-F1
#
_cell.length_a   1.000
_cell.length_b   1.000
_cell.length_c   1.000
_cell.angle_alpha   90.00
_cell.angle_beta   90.00
_cell.angle_gamma   90.00
#
_symmetry.space_group_name_H-M   'P 1'
#
loop_
_entity.id
_entity.type
_entity.pdbx_description
1 polymer ?
#
loop_
_entity_poly.entity_id
_entity_poly.type
_entity_poly.pdbx_seq_one_letter_code
_entity_poly.pdbx_strand_id
1 'polypeptide(L)'
;MEIAIDKNALSPELQHRLEEFEAQKAEYLEQQRAFQDATQETARLRAAAKALQAEADGADSEWKEMAKEHKADQRKINAQIERAVSLRQQAEGLHRTAEVREELHGTQIVGMADARLNLQKKAGVLNAAYRDERFKELLATAGLADVVAELFALNSARVHAERNEFERDISHPVLAEEFELRDRIEREEFGQMMADYCKGSAPGRGAFEVAGVPPAVPGEVIAGSVIALKRLKAAGGEIPDDLDSRGGNYGPVQGLRRV
;
A
#
# COMPACT_ATOMS: atom_id res chain seq x y z
N MET A 1 1.94 0.43 -25.43
CA MET A 1 0.70 1.17 -25.74
C MET A 1 -0.24 0.90 -24.59
N GLU A 2 -0.29 1.81 -23.61
CA GLU A 2 -1.29 1.76 -22.53
C GLU A 2 -2.65 2.01 -23.16
N ILE A 3 -3.59 1.09 -22.98
CA ILE A 3 -4.97 1.32 -23.37
C ILE A 3 -5.55 2.19 -22.26
N ALA A 4 -5.70 3.48 -22.52
CA ALA A 4 -6.41 4.38 -21.63
C ALA A 4 -7.86 3.88 -21.51
N ILE A 5 -8.27 3.51 -20.31
CA ILE A 5 -9.65 3.08 -20.05
C ILE A 5 -10.53 4.33 -20.11
N ASP A 6 -11.50 4.35 -21.01
CA ASP A 6 -12.52 5.39 -21.02
C ASP A 6 -13.46 5.19 -19.83
N LYS A 7 -13.22 5.97 -18.77
CA LYS A 7 -14.02 5.95 -17.54
C LYS A 7 -15.48 6.37 -17.80
N ASN A 8 -15.76 7.10 -18.88
CA ASN A 8 -17.11 7.54 -19.23
C ASN A 8 -17.91 6.44 -19.95
N ALA A 9 -17.26 5.39 -20.42
CA ALA A 9 -17.89 4.23 -21.05
C ALA A 9 -18.23 3.11 -20.04
N LEU A 10 -17.95 3.32 -18.75
CA LEU A 10 -18.29 2.38 -17.68
C LEU A 10 -19.80 2.31 -17.46
N SER A 11 -20.30 1.18 -16.95
CA SER A 11 -21.69 1.08 -16.50
C SER A 11 -21.99 2.11 -15.38
N PRO A 12 -23.24 2.59 -15.25
CA PRO A 12 -23.60 3.55 -14.20
C PRO A 12 -23.24 3.09 -12.78
N GLU A 13 -23.36 1.78 -12.53
CA GLU A 13 -22.99 1.17 -11.25
C GLU A 13 -21.47 1.25 -11.01
N LEU A 14 -20.64 0.97 -12.02
CA LEU A 14 -19.19 1.11 -11.91
C LEU A 14 -18.76 2.57 -11.80
N GLN A 15 -19.44 3.49 -12.49
CA GLN A 15 -19.17 4.93 -12.38
C GLN A 15 -19.40 5.41 -10.95
N HIS A 16 -20.55 5.08 -10.35
CA HIS A 16 -20.86 5.43 -8.97
C HIS A 16 -19.83 4.88 -7.99
N ARG A 17 -19.46 3.59 -8.11
CA ARG A 17 -18.43 2.98 -7.26
C ARG A 17 -17.05 3.60 -7.45
N LEU A 18 -16.73 4.02 -8.68
CA LEU A 18 -15.48 4.71 -8.98
C LEU A 18 -15.46 6.11 -8.36
N GLU A 19 -16.57 6.85 -8.39
CA GLU A 19 -16.70 8.14 -7.72
C GLU A 19 -16.50 8.03 -6.20
N GLU A 20 -17.15 7.04 -5.56
CA GLU A 20 -16.95 6.75 -4.14
C GLU A 20 -15.48 6.39 -3.82
N PHE A 21 -14.83 5.64 -4.72
CA PHE A 21 -13.42 5.28 -4.57
C PHE A 21 -12.51 6.52 -4.69
N GLU A 22 -12.72 7.38 -5.68
CA GLU A 22 -11.92 8.59 -5.87
C GLU A 22 -12.10 9.58 -4.70
N ALA A 23 -13.30 9.66 -4.11
CA ALA A 23 -13.54 10.46 -2.91
C ALA A 23 -12.73 9.96 -1.71
N GLN A 24 -12.72 8.66 -1.45
CA GLN A 24 -11.92 8.07 -0.35
C GLN A 24 -10.42 8.14 -0.63
N LYS A 25 -10.03 8.05 -1.90
CA LYS A 25 -8.64 8.24 -2.30
C LYS A 25 -8.18 9.66 -2.06
N ALA A 26 -9.03 10.67 -2.33
CA ALA A 26 -8.74 12.05 -2.00
C ALA A 26 -8.56 12.24 -0.48
N GLU A 27 -9.46 11.69 0.34
CA GLU A 27 -9.34 11.73 1.80
C GLU A 27 -8.03 11.10 2.30
N TYR A 28 -7.66 9.94 1.76
CA TYR A 28 -6.39 9.28 2.09
C TYR A 28 -5.16 10.11 1.68
N LEU A 29 -5.19 10.76 0.51
CA LEU A 29 -4.12 11.66 0.07
C LEU A 29 -3.98 12.87 0.99
N GLU A 30 -5.10 13.41 1.51
CA GLU A 30 -5.08 14.47 2.51
C GLU A 30 -4.46 13.98 3.83
N GLN A 31 -4.78 12.75 4.26
CA GLN A 31 -4.14 12.14 5.43
C GLN A 31 -2.63 11.95 5.23
N GLN A 32 -2.19 11.48 4.06
CA GLN A 32 -0.77 11.36 3.72
C GLN A 32 -0.06 12.71 3.80
N ARG A 33 -0.67 13.77 3.25
CA ARG A 33 -0.11 15.12 3.32
C ARG A 33 -0.01 15.62 4.75
N ALA A 34 -1.08 15.51 5.53
CA ALA A 34 -1.09 15.92 6.94
C ALA A 34 -0.02 15.19 7.77
N PHE A 35 0.20 13.90 7.49
CA PHE A 35 1.25 13.11 8.12
C PHE A 35 2.66 13.59 7.76
N GLN A 36 2.91 13.89 6.48
CA GLN A 36 4.20 14.43 6.03
C GLN A 36 4.48 15.81 6.64
N ASP A 37 3.47 16.69 6.64
CA ASP A 37 3.56 18.03 7.22
C ASP A 37 3.85 17.95 8.73
N ALA A 38 3.17 17.05 9.44
CA ALA A 38 3.41 16.81 10.87
C ALA A 38 4.82 16.25 11.14
N THR A 39 5.27 15.29 10.33
CA THR A 39 6.61 14.70 10.45
C THR A 39 7.70 15.76 10.22
N GLN A 40 7.55 16.58 9.18
CA GLN A 40 8.50 17.63 8.85
C GLN A 40 8.55 18.71 9.94
N GLU A 41 7.40 19.15 10.44
CA GLU A 41 7.37 20.17 11.49
C GLU A 41 7.94 19.64 12.81
N THR A 42 7.66 18.38 13.18
CA THR A 42 8.27 17.76 14.36
C THR A 42 9.80 17.70 14.24
N ALA A 43 10.33 17.33 13.06
CA ALA A 43 11.76 17.36 12.81
C ALA A 43 12.34 18.79 12.90
N ARG A 44 11.60 19.79 12.39
CA ARG A 44 12.00 21.21 12.48
C ARG A 44 12.05 21.70 13.92
N LEU A 45 11.04 21.36 14.74
CA LEU A 45 10.98 21.72 16.15
C LEU A 45 12.16 21.12 16.93
N ARG A 46 12.50 19.85 16.68
CA ARG A 46 13.67 19.19 17.28
C ARG A 46 14.98 19.85 16.88
N ALA A 47 15.15 20.19 15.61
CA ALA A 47 16.34 20.87 15.14
C ALA A 47 16.48 22.27 15.78
N ALA A 48 15.38 23.02 15.88
CA ALA A 48 15.36 24.33 16.52
C ALA A 48 15.66 24.25 18.03
N ALA A 49 15.07 23.26 18.74
CA ALA A 49 15.36 23.02 20.14
C ALA A 49 16.85 22.72 20.37
N LYS A 50 17.44 21.86 19.52
CA LYS A 50 18.87 21.54 19.57
C LYS A 50 19.76 22.75 19.31
N ALA A 51 19.37 23.63 18.37
CA ALA A 51 20.10 24.85 18.09
C ALA A 51 20.09 25.81 19.29
N LEU A 52 18.92 26.03 19.91
CA LEU A 52 18.79 26.85 21.12
C LEU A 52 19.61 26.28 22.29
N GLN A 53 19.64 24.95 22.45
CA GLN A 53 20.48 24.30 23.45
C GLN A 53 21.97 24.55 23.20
N ALA A 54 22.42 24.44 21.95
CA ALA A 54 23.81 24.74 21.59
C ALA A 54 24.18 26.21 21.83
N GLU A 55 23.27 27.14 21.54
CA GLU A 55 23.45 28.57 21.87
C GLU A 55 23.51 28.81 23.39
N ALA A 56 22.66 28.12 24.16
CA ALA A 56 22.70 28.19 25.62
C ALA A 56 24.02 27.68 26.18
N ASP A 57 24.55 26.58 25.64
CA ASP A 57 25.84 26.01 26.04
C ASP A 57 27.01 26.92 25.67
N GLY A 58 26.92 27.62 24.51
CA GLY A 58 27.84 28.69 24.13
C GLY A 58 27.84 29.86 25.11
N ALA A 59 26.65 30.39 25.45
CA ALA A 59 26.49 31.44 26.46
C ALA A 59 27.02 30.99 27.83
N ASP A 60 26.84 29.71 28.17
CA ASP A 60 27.39 29.10 29.38
C ASP A 60 28.91 29.10 29.41
N SER A 61 29.53 28.78 28.29
CA SER A 61 30.99 28.86 28.14
C SER A 61 31.47 30.31 28.25
N GLU A 62 30.78 31.25 27.60
CA GLU A 62 31.15 32.67 27.60
C GLU A 62 31.14 33.27 29.01
N TRP A 63 30.08 33.04 29.79
CA TRP A 63 30.02 33.62 31.14
C TRP A 63 31.03 32.96 32.09
N LYS A 64 31.31 31.67 31.93
CA LYS A 64 32.35 30.97 32.70
C LYS A 64 33.76 31.49 32.39
N GLU A 65 34.04 31.84 31.14
CA GLU A 65 35.30 32.49 30.79
C GLU A 65 35.39 33.90 31.36
N MET A 66 34.34 34.71 31.24
CA MET A 66 34.29 36.06 31.84
C MET A 66 34.51 36.02 33.36
N ALA A 67 33.98 35.01 34.05
CA ALA A 67 34.15 34.84 35.50
C ALA A 67 35.60 34.56 35.93
N LYS A 68 36.49 34.16 35.02
CA LYS A 68 37.92 33.95 35.30
C LYS A 68 38.73 35.24 35.20
N GLU A 69 38.17 36.32 34.66
CA GLU A 69 38.87 37.58 34.48
C GLU A 69 39.05 38.34 35.80
N HIS A 70 40.23 38.95 35.99
CA HIS A 70 40.62 39.60 37.25
C HIS A 70 39.81 40.88 37.59
N LYS A 71 39.04 41.41 36.62
CA LYS A 71 38.14 42.58 36.76
C LYS A 71 36.78 42.31 36.10
N ALA A 72 36.23 41.11 36.27
CA ALA A 72 34.98 40.71 35.65
C ALA A 72 33.80 41.62 36.06
N ASP A 73 32.99 42.03 35.07
CA ASP A 73 31.75 42.78 35.31
C ASP A 73 30.60 41.81 35.63
N GLN A 74 30.22 41.75 36.91
CA GLN A 74 29.16 40.86 37.38
C GLN A 74 27.82 41.08 36.66
N ARG A 75 27.53 42.31 36.19
CA ARG A 75 26.26 42.58 35.47
C ARG A 75 26.25 41.88 34.11
N LYS A 76 27.39 41.81 33.43
CA LYS A 76 27.51 41.11 32.14
C LYS A 76 27.46 39.59 32.30
N ILE A 77 28.07 39.07 33.37
CA ILE A 77 27.97 37.65 33.73
C ILE A 77 26.51 37.28 33.99
N ASN A 78 25.80 38.05 34.82
CA ASN A 78 24.39 37.79 35.12
C ASN A 78 23.51 37.85 33.87
N ALA A 79 23.75 38.82 32.98
CA ALA A 79 23.01 38.91 31.71
C ALA A 79 23.21 37.69 30.81
N GLN A 80 24.43 37.13 30.73
CA GLN A 80 24.67 35.90 29.97
C GLN A 80 24.07 34.66 30.65
N ILE A 81 24.08 34.59 31.98
CA ILE A 81 23.39 33.52 32.72
C ILE A 81 21.89 33.57 32.44
N GLU A 82 21.26 34.74 32.54
CA GLU A 82 19.83 34.94 32.24
C GLU A 82 19.52 34.57 30.79
N ARG A 83 20.39 34.94 29.84
CA ARG A 83 20.27 34.55 28.44
C ARG A 83 20.32 33.02 28.27
N ALA A 84 21.31 32.35 28.86
CA ALA A 84 21.45 30.89 28.79
C ALA A 84 20.24 30.16 29.38
N VAL A 85 19.70 30.65 30.52
CA VAL A 85 18.48 30.10 31.13
C VAL A 85 17.27 30.29 30.21
N SER A 86 17.09 31.48 29.63
CA SER A 86 15.98 31.74 28.72
C SER A 86 16.03 30.84 27.47
N LEU A 87 17.22 30.66 26.88
CA LEU A 87 17.42 29.79 25.72
C LEU A 87 17.08 28.33 26.04
N ARG A 88 17.48 27.82 27.22
CA ARG A 88 17.12 26.47 27.68
C ARG A 88 15.62 26.28 27.86
N GLN A 89 14.94 27.26 28.47
CA GLN A 89 13.48 27.22 28.64
C GLN A 89 12.76 27.18 27.29
N GLN A 90 13.23 27.97 26.31
CA GLN A 90 12.68 27.95 24.95
C GLN A 90 12.95 26.60 24.26
N ALA A 91 14.17 26.06 24.37
CA ALA A 91 14.51 24.74 23.84
C ALA A 91 13.63 23.63 24.43
N GLU A 92 13.41 23.63 25.75
CA GLU A 92 12.55 22.68 26.43
C GLU A 92 11.09 22.79 25.99
N GLY A 93 10.58 24.02 25.78
CA GLY A 93 9.24 24.24 25.24
C GLY A 93 9.05 23.65 23.84
N LEU A 94 10.06 23.78 22.97
CA LEU A 94 10.05 23.17 21.64
C LEU A 94 10.15 21.64 21.71
N HIS A 95 10.96 21.09 22.62
CA HIS A 95 11.07 19.65 22.85
C HIS A 95 9.73 19.05 23.28
N ARG A 96 9.08 19.63 24.30
CA ARG A 96 7.76 19.17 24.76
C ARG A 96 6.71 19.23 23.66
N THR A 97 6.74 20.29 22.84
CA THR A 97 5.82 20.42 21.69
C THR A 97 6.06 19.31 20.65
N ALA A 98 7.32 18.94 20.41
CA ALA A 98 7.66 17.85 19.51
C ALA A 98 7.22 16.49 20.07
N GLU A 99 7.41 16.23 21.36
CA GLU A 99 6.99 15.00 22.04
C GLU A 99 5.48 14.78 21.98
N VAL A 100 4.68 15.80 22.33
CA VAL A 100 3.20 15.72 22.24
C VAL A 100 2.74 15.45 20.81
N ARG A 101 3.43 16.03 19.81
CA ARG A 101 3.13 15.76 18.40
C ARG A 101 3.45 14.32 18.00
N GLU A 102 4.49 13.72 18.56
CA GLU A 102 4.82 12.31 18.31
C GLU A 102 3.84 11.35 18.96
N GLU A 103 3.31 11.65 20.14
CA GLU A 103 2.24 10.85 20.74
C GLU A 103 0.98 10.82 19.84
N LEU A 104 0.64 11.95 19.21
CA LEU A 104 -0.47 12.03 18.25
C LEU A 104 -0.19 11.29 16.94
N HIS A 105 1.08 11.05 16.63
CA HIS A 105 1.53 10.39 15.40
C HIS A 105 1.04 8.94 15.31
N GLY A 106 0.98 8.21 16.43
CA GLY A 106 0.48 6.83 16.47
C GLY A 106 -0.97 6.71 15.99
N THR A 107 -1.84 7.65 16.39
CA THR A 107 -3.24 7.67 15.95
C THR A 107 -3.34 7.96 14.44
N GLN A 108 -2.52 8.88 13.93
CA GLN A 108 -2.48 9.19 12.48
C GLN A 108 -1.99 7.99 11.67
N ILE A 109 -0.93 7.31 12.14
CA ILE A 109 -0.40 6.08 11.53
C ILE A 109 -1.48 5.01 11.41
N VAL A 110 -2.24 4.77 12.50
CA VAL A 110 -3.33 3.80 12.51
C VAL A 110 -4.43 4.17 11.51
N GLY A 111 -4.83 5.46 11.48
CA GLY A 111 -5.85 5.96 10.57
C GLY A 111 -5.46 5.76 9.10
N MET A 112 -4.23 6.13 8.75
CA MET A 112 -3.70 5.96 7.39
C MET A 112 -3.61 4.49 6.97
N ALA A 113 -3.14 3.61 7.86
CA ALA A 113 -3.04 2.18 7.57
C ALA A 113 -4.43 1.55 7.32
N ASP A 114 -5.45 1.98 8.06
CA ASP A 114 -6.83 1.56 7.87
C ASP A 114 -7.39 2.08 6.54
N ALA A 115 -7.23 3.37 6.26
CA ALA A 115 -7.66 4.01 5.02
C ALA A 115 -7.04 3.32 3.79
N ARG A 116 -5.72 3.06 3.82
CA ARG A 116 -5.00 2.35 2.75
C ARG A 116 -5.52 0.93 2.55
N LEU A 117 -5.71 0.16 3.63
CA LEU A 117 -6.22 -1.21 3.53
C LEU A 117 -7.64 -1.23 2.94
N ASN A 118 -8.48 -0.27 3.33
CA ASN A 118 -9.85 -0.16 2.80
C ASN A 118 -9.85 0.24 1.32
N LEU A 119 -8.99 1.17 0.91
CA LEU A 119 -8.79 1.51 -0.51
C LEU A 119 -8.32 0.31 -1.31
N GLN A 120 -7.36 -0.47 -0.81
CA GLN A 120 -6.86 -1.66 -1.49
C GLN A 120 -7.97 -2.70 -1.72
N LYS A 121 -8.81 -2.95 -0.73
CA LYS A 121 -9.96 -3.85 -0.87
C LYS A 121 -10.95 -3.34 -1.91
N LYS A 122 -11.30 -2.05 -1.86
CA LYS A 122 -12.27 -1.46 -2.79
C LYS A 122 -11.75 -1.43 -4.22
N ALA A 123 -10.48 -1.10 -4.43
CA ALA A 123 -9.83 -1.19 -5.74
C ALA A 123 -9.90 -2.62 -6.30
N GLY A 124 -9.61 -3.63 -5.47
CA GLY A 124 -9.71 -5.04 -5.87
C GLY A 124 -11.11 -5.44 -6.33
N VAL A 125 -12.14 -5.07 -5.57
CA VAL A 125 -13.56 -5.36 -5.90
C VAL A 125 -13.98 -4.61 -7.16
N LEU A 126 -13.62 -3.33 -7.29
CA LEU A 126 -13.97 -2.49 -8.43
C LEU A 126 -13.30 -2.97 -9.72
N ASN A 127 -12.01 -3.28 -9.67
CA ASN A 127 -11.28 -3.85 -10.81
C ASN A 127 -11.80 -5.23 -11.20
N ALA A 128 -12.23 -6.06 -10.24
CA ALA A 128 -12.87 -7.35 -10.54
C ALA A 128 -14.20 -7.14 -11.29
N ALA A 129 -15.07 -6.28 -10.78
CA ALA A 129 -16.36 -5.99 -11.42
C ALA A 129 -16.18 -5.40 -12.83
N TYR A 130 -15.23 -4.48 -13.01
CA TYR A 130 -14.87 -3.96 -14.33
C TYR A 130 -14.42 -5.06 -15.30
N ARG A 131 -13.54 -5.96 -14.85
CA ARG A 131 -13.09 -7.08 -15.69
C ARG A 131 -14.25 -7.99 -16.07
N ASP A 132 -15.16 -8.30 -15.14
CA ASP A 132 -16.32 -9.13 -15.42
C ASP A 132 -17.26 -8.51 -16.45
N GLU A 133 -17.51 -7.19 -16.37
CA GLU A 133 -18.27 -6.47 -17.39
C GLU A 133 -17.57 -6.52 -18.76
N ARG A 134 -16.26 -6.23 -18.80
CA ARG A 134 -15.49 -6.30 -20.04
C ARG A 134 -15.44 -7.70 -20.65
N PHE A 135 -15.36 -8.74 -19.82
CA PHE A 135 -15.46 -10.12 -20.30
C PHE A 135 -16.80 -10.39 -20.97
N LYS A 136 -17.92 -9.97 -20.35
CA LYS A 136 -19.26 -10.13 -20.93
C LYS A 136 -19.43 -9.37 -22.24
N GLU A 137 -18.96 -8.13 -22.30
CA GLU A 137 -19.00 -7.32 -23.51
C GLU A 137 -18.18 -7.93 -24.64
N LEU A 138 -16.95 -8.39 -24.33
CA LEU A 138 -16.10 -9.04 -25.32
C LEU A 138 -16.74 -10.34 -25.83
N LEU A 139 -17.28 -11.18 -24.94
CA LEU A 139 -17.99 -12.41 -25.31
C LEU A 139 -19.26 -12.15 -26.15
N ALA A 140 -19.90 -11.00 -25.98
CA ALA A 140 -21.04 -10.58 -26.79
C ALA A 140 -20.65 -10.03 -28.17
N THR A 141 -19.35 -9.94 -28.48
CA THR A 141 -18.87 -9.52 -29.81
C THR A 141 -19.40 -10.49 -30.87
N ALA A 142 -20.06 -9.96 -31.90
CA ALA A 142 -20.65 -10.76 -32.96
C ALA A 142 -19.62 -11.72 -33.59
N GLY A 143 -19.97 -13.00 -33.67
CA GLY A 143 -19.13 -14.07 -34.22
C GLY A 143 -18.04 -14.59 -33.28
N LEU A 144 -17.73 -13.93 -32.16
CA LEU A 144 -16.71 -14.44 -31.23
C LEU A 144 -17.16 -15.72 -30.54
N ALA A 145 -18.42 -15.77 -30.10
CA ALA A 145 -18.98 -16.95 -29.45
C ALA A 145 -18.94 -18.18 -30.35
N ASP A 146 -19.27 -18.01 -31.63
CA ASP A 146 -19.26 -19.09 -32.64
C ASP A 146 -17.84 -19.61 -32.86
N VAL A 147 -16.86 -18.70 -33.01
CA VAL A 147 -15.44 -19.07 -33.19
C VAL A 147 -14.90 -19.78 -31.95
N VAL A 148 -15.19 -19.29 -30.75
CA VAL A 148 -14.75 -19.93 -29.50
C VAL A 148 -15.39 -21.31 -29.34
N ALA A 149 -16.67 -21.45 -29.69
CA ALA A 149 -17.37 -22.74 -29.67
C ALA A 149 -16.78 -23.73 -30.68
N GLU A 150 -16.46 -23.28 -31.89
CA GLU A 150 -15.78 -24.10 -32.91
C GLU A 150 -14.40 -24.57 -32.42
N LEU A 151 -13.59 -23.67 -31.86
CA LEU A 151 -12.29 -24.02 -31.29
C LEU A 151 -12.42 -25.03 -30.14
N PHE A 152 -13.41 -24.86 -29.26
CA PHE A 152 -13.66 -25.79 -28.17
C PHE A 152 -14.08 -27.16 -28.70
N ALA A 153 -14.98 -27.22 -29.69
CA ALA A 153 -15.42 -28.45 -30.32
C ALA A 153 -14.26 -29.20 -31.00
N LEU A 154 -13.38 -28.48 -31.71
CA LEU A 154 -12.18 -29.05 -32.32
C LEU A 154 -11.21 -29.61 -31.27
N ASN A 155 -10.99 -28.90 -30.16
CA ASN A 155 -10.14 -29.39 -29.07
C ASN A 155 -10.74 -30.63 -28.40
N SER A 156 -12.03 -30.62 -28.07
CA SER A 156 -12.71 -31.76 -27.46
C SER A 156 -12.65 -32.99 -28.38
N ALA A 157 -12.88 -32.81 -29.68
CA ALA A 157 -12.74 -33.89 -30.67
C ALA A 157 -11.31 -34.46 -30.73
N ARG A 158 -10.27 -33.61 -30.66
CA ARG A 158 -8.86 -34.03 -30.61
C ARG A 158 -8.56 -34.85 -29.35
N VAL A 159 -8.93 -34.33 -28.16
CA VAL A 159 -8.70 -35.02 -26.87
C VAL A 159 -9.40 -36.36 -26.84
N HIS A 160 -10.64 -36.42 -27.34
CA HIS A 160 -11.38 -37.67 -27.46
C HIS A 160 -10.71 -38.65 -28.44
N ALA A 161 -10.18 -38.18 -29.57
CA ALA A 161 -9.50 -39.04 -30.55
C ALA A 161 -8.22 -39.65 -29.98
N GLU A 162 -7.35 -38.84 -29.37
CA GLU A 162 -6.10 -39.28 -28.72
C GLU A 162 -6.36 -40.30 -27.61
N ARG A 163 -7.46 -40.13 -26.85
CA ARG A 163 -7.84 -41.06 -25.80
C ARG A 163 -8.51 -42.32 -26.29
N ASN A 164 -9.36 -42.26 -27.31
CA ASN A 164 -9.95 -43.46 -27.92
C ASN A 164 -8.87 -44.36 -28.53
N GLU A 165 -7.76 -43.80 -29.01
CA GLU A 165 -6.58 -44.57 -29.43
C GLU A 165 -5.91 -45.28 -28.24
N PHE A 166 -5.83 -44.63 -27.08
CA PHE A 166 -5.27 -45.20 -25.85
C PHE A 166 -6.19 -46.22 -25.16
N GLU A 167 -7.51 -45.99 -25.16
CA GLU A 167 -8.53 -46.87 -24.54
C GLU A 167 -8.80 -48.12 -25.39
N ARG A 168 -8.57 -48.08 -26.72
CA ARG A 168 -8.65 -49.28 -27.58
C ARG A 168 -7.66 -50.38 -27.15
N ASP A 169 -6.57 -50.01 -26.48
CA ASP A 169 -5.58 -50.97 -25.95
C ASP A 169 -5.95 -51.52 -24.56
N ILE A 170 -6.93 -50.94 -23.86
CA ILE A 170 -7.29 -51.33 -22.48
C ILE A 170 -8.81 -51.48 -22.37
N SER A 171 -9.28 -52.74 -22.40
CA SER A 171 -10.70 -53.09 -22.27
C SER A 171 -11.23 -52.90 -20.85
N HIS A 172 -11.54 -51.67 -20.44
CA HIS A 172 -12.28 -51.40 -19.22
C HIS A 172 -13.46 -50.43 -19.44
N PRO A 173 -14.63 -50.69 -18.83
CA PRO A 173 -15.77 -49.78 -18.90
C PRO A 173 -15.53 -48.51 -18.08
N VAL A 174 -15.82 -47.36 -18.68
CA VAL A 174 -15.58 -46.04 -18.09
C VAL A 174 -16.56 -45.75 -16.94
N LEU A 175 -16.05 -45.43 -15.75
CA LEU A 175 -16.84 -45.09 -14.56
C LEU A 175 -17.28 -43.60 -14.57
N ALA A 176 -18.31 -43.24 -13.81
CA ALA A 176 -18.82 -41.86 -13.75
C ALA A 176 -17.77 -40.83 -13.27
N GLU A 177 -16.84 -41.22 -12.38
CA GLU A 177 -15.72 -40.37 -11.95
C GLU A 177 -14.73 -40.08 -13.10
N GLU A 178 -14.61 -40.96 -14.08
CA GLU A 178 -13.76 -40.75 -15.25
C GLU A 178 -14.39 -39.76 -16.24
N PHE A 179 -15.71 -39.61 -16.26
CA PHE A 179 -16.41 -38.57 -17.03
C PHE A 179 -16.16 -37.17 -16.47
N GLU A 180 -16.27 -36.98 -15.15
CA GLU A 180 -15.98 -35.67 -14.54
C GLU A 180 -14.50 -35.28 -14.69
N LEU A 181 -13.60 -36.27 -14.56
CA LEU A 181 -12.18 -36.09 -14.81
C LEU A 181 -11.88 -35.72 -16.27
N ARG A 182 -12.58 -36.34 -17.22
CA ARG A 182 -12.48 -36.07 -18.66
C ARG A 182 -12.93 -34.65 -18.99
N ASP A 183 -14.10 -34.24 -18.49
CA ASP A 183 -14.62 -32.89 -18.66
C ASP A 183 -13.66 -31.82 -18.11
N ARG A 184 -13.01 -32.11 -16.98
CA ARG A 184 -12.00 -31.23 -16.38
C ARG A 184 -10.76 -31.11 -17.27
N ILE A 185 -10.21 -32.23 -17.73
CA ILE A 185 -9.00 -32.24 -18.58
C ILE A 185 -9.24 -31.48 -19.88
N GLU A 186 -10.38 -31.68 -20.53
CA GLU A 186 -10.72 -30.97 -21.76
C GLU A 186 -10.79 -29.46 -21.57
N ARG A 187 -11.38 -29.00 -20.45
CA ARG A 187 -11.44 -27.58 -20.11
C ARG A 187 -10.07 -27.00 -19.75
N GLU A 188 -9.26 -27.75 -19.01
CA GLU A 188 -7.89 -27.36 -18.64
C GLU A 188 -7.00 -27.23 -19.88
N GLU A 189 -7.02 -28.21 -20.78
CA GLU A 189 -6.23 -28.16 -22.03
C GLU A 189 -6.69 -27.03 -22.95
N PHE A 190 -8.00 -26.84 -23.11
CA PHE A 190 -8.53 -25.72 -23.88
C PHE A 190 -8.11 -24.37 -23.27
N GLY A 191 -8.22 -24.23 -21.95
CA GLY A 191 -7.80 -23.03 -21.23
C GLY A 191 -6.30 -22.74 -21.41
N GLN A 192 -5.47 -23.78 -21.34
CA GLN A 192 -4.02 -23.67 -21.56
C GLN A 192 -3.70 -23.25 -23.00
N MET A 193 -4.34 -23.87 -24.00
CA MET A 193 -4.19 -23.50 -25.41
C MET A 193 -4.51 -22.02 -25.65
N MET A 194 -5.64 -21.54 -25.10
CA MET A 194 -6.04 -20.14 -25.19
C MET A 194 -5.06 -19.20 -24.46
N ALA A 195 -4.54 -19.62 -23.30
CA ALA A 195 -3.55 -18.86 -22.54
C ALA A 195 -2.24 -18.71 -23.32
N ASP A 196 -1.76 -19.77 -23.95
CA ASP A 196 -0.50 -19.76 -24.70
C ASP A 196 -0.62 -18.95 -25.99
N TYR A 197 -1.76 -19.04 -26.69
CA TYR A 197 -2.08 -18.16 -27.82
C TYR A 197 -2.06 -16.68 -27.41
N CYS A 198 -2.67 -16.34 -26.26
CA CYS A 198 -2.68 -14.98 -25.73
C CYS A 198 -1.29 -14.49 -25.30
N LYS A 199 -0.46 -15.35 -24.68
CA LYS A 199 0.92 -15.00 -24.28
C LYS A 199 1.80 -14.63 -25.47
N GLY A 200 1.67 -15.35 -26.59
CA GLY A 200 2.40 -15.04 -27.83
C GLY A 200 1.96 -13.73 -28.48
N SER A 201 0.71 -13.31 -28.24
CA SER A 201 0.08 -12.16 -28.91
C SER A 201 0.16 -10.85 -28.11
N ALA A 202 0.45 -10.90 -26.80
CA ALA A 202 0.46 -9.71 -25.94
C ALA A 202 1.46 -9.80 -24.77
N PRO A 203 2.78 -10.01 -25.02
CA PRO A 203 3.77 -9.98 -23.96
C PRO A 203 3.77 -8.61 -23.26
N GLY A 204 3.57 -8.62 -21.94
CA GLY A 204 3.67 -7.43 -21.09
C GLY A 204 2.42 -6.55 -20.96
N ARG A 205 1.24 -6.99 -21.43
CA ARG A 205 0.00 -6.29 -21.08
C ARG A 205 -0.41 -6.64 -19.65
N GLY A 206 -0.27 -5.67 -18.73
CA GLY A 206 -0.83 -5.76 -17.38
C GLY A 206 -2.35 -5.88 -17.41
N ALA A 207 -2.94 -6.34 -16.30
CA ALA A 207 -4.40 -6.36 -16.15
C ALA A 207 -4.95 -4.93 -16.28
N PHE A 208 -6.10 -4.79 -16.95
CA PHE A 208 -6.79 -3.49 -17.01
C PHE A 208 -7.33 -3.15 -15.61
N GLU A 209 -6.87 -2.04 -15.04
CA GLU A 209 -7.26 -1.56 -13.72
C GLU A 209 -7.86 -0.16 -13.83
N VAL A 210 -9.09 0.00 -13.34
CA VAL A 210 -9.82 1.28 -13.31
C VAL A 210 -9.52 2.08 -12.04
N ALA A 211 -9.15 1.38 -10.97
CA ALA A 211 -8.85 1.94 -9.67
C ALA A 211 -7.50 1.45 -9.16
N GLY A 212 -6.67 2.39 -8.70
CA GLY A 212 -5.35 2.12 -8.14
C GLY A 212 -5.18 2.86 -6.81
N VAL A 213 -4.54 2.20 -5.86
CA VAL A 213 -4.17 2.82 -4.59
C VAL A 213 -2.93 3.69 -4.80
N PRO A 214 -2.90 4.94 -4.32
CA PRO A 214 -1.71 5.78 -4.40
C PRO A 214 -0.47 5.11 -3.79
N PRO A 215 0.74 5.47 -4.23
CA PRO A 215 1.96 5.01 -3.58
C PRO A 215 1.97 5.48 -2.12
N ALA A 216 2.61 4.68 -1.26
CA ALA A 216 2.81 5.06 0.13
C ALA A 216 3.91 6.13 0.25
N VAL A 217 3.83 6.96 1.29
CA VAL A 217 4.81 8.00 1.56
C VAL A 217 5.89 7.53 2.54
N PRO A 218 7.10 8.13 2.57
CA PRO A 218 8.13 7.77 3.54
C PRO A 218 7.64 7.89 4.98
N GLY A 219 7.95 6.89 5.80
CA GLY A 219 7.51 6.78 7.20
C GLY A 219 6.14 6.16 7.37
N GLU A 220 5.36 6.00 6.30
CA GLU A 220 4.03 5.39 6.34
C GLU A 220 4.10 3.90 6.71
N VAL A 221 3.07 3.44 7.41
CA VAL A 221 2.92 2.06 7.84
C VAL A 221 1.81 1.42 7.05
N ILE A 222 2.13 0.32 6.39
CA ILE A 222 1.20 -0.46 5.59
C ILE A 222 0.79 -1.70 6.38
N ALA A 223 -0.51 -1.86 6.61
CA ALA A 223 -1.09 -3.11 7.08
C ALA A 223 -1.54 -3.96 5.88
N GLY A 224 -0.85 -5.07 5.62
CA GLY A 224 -1.17 -5.98 4.53
C GLY A 224 -2.42 -6.85 4.78
N SER A 225 -2.97 -6.83 5.99
CA SER A 225 -4.16 -7.60 6.35
C SER A 225 -4.94 -6.97 7.50
N VAL A 226 -6.19 -7.42 7.68
CA VAL A 226 -7.03 -7.01 8.82
C VAL A 226 -6.41 -7.42 10.15
N ILE A 227 -5.69 -8.55 10.18
CA ILE A 227 -5.01 -9.02 11.39
C ILE A 227 -3.85 -8.09 11.73
N ALA A 228 -3.04 -7.71 10.73
CA ALA A 228 -1.96 -6.75 10.91
C ALA A 228 -2.49 -5.39 11.37
N LEU A 229 -3.59 -4.90 10.80
CA LEU A 229 -4.23 -3.66 11.25
C LEU A 229 -4.72 -3.74 12.70
N LYS A 230 -5.32 -4.87 13.11
CA LYS A 230 -5.74 -5.07 14.51
C LYS A 230 -4.54 -5.03 15.47
N ARG A 231 -3.40 -5.61 15.08
CA ARG A 231 -2.15 -5.55 15.85
C ARG A 231 -1.64 -4.11 15.98
N LEU A 232 -1.60 -3.37 14.88
CA LEU A 232 -1.20 -1.97 14.86
C LEU A 232 -2.11 -1.11 15.78
N LYS A 233 -3.42 -1.33 15.72
CA LYS A 233 -4.40 -0.68 16.62
C LYS A 233 -4.14 -1.03 18.08
N ALA A 234 -3.86 -2.30 18.39
CA ALA A 234 -3.55 -2.74 19.75
C ALA A 234 -2.24 -2.13 20.30
N ALA A 235 -1.29 -1.84 19.42
CA ALA A 235 -0.04 -1.16 19.75
C ALA A 235 -0.16 0.37 19.77
N GLY A 236 -1.36 0.94 19.59
CA GLY A 236 -1.54 2.40 19.57
C GLY A 236 -0.87 3.11 18.40
N GLY A 237 -0.49 2.37 17.35
CA GLY A 237 0.32 2.91 16.26
C GLY A 237 1.82 2.95 16.55
N GLU A 238 2.25 2.51 17.74
CA GLU A 238 3.66 2.27 18.01
C GLU A 238 4.12 1.04 17.22
N ILE A 239 5.29 1.19 16.62
CA ILE A 239 5.90 0.14 15.80
C ILE A 239 7.34 0.01 16.25
N PRO A 240 7.81 -1.20 16.56
CA PRO A 240 9.20 -1.36 16.98
C PRO A 240 10.15 -0.95 15.85
N ASP A 241 11.28 -0.34 16.20
CA ASP A 241 12.27 0.18 15.24
C ASP A 241 12.89 -0.90 14.35
N ASP A 242 12.64 -2.18 14.62
CA ASP A 242 13.11 -3.34 13.84
C ASP A 242 12.28 -3.62 12.58
N LEU A 243 11.21 -2.87 12.35
CA LEU A 243 10.33 -3.04 11.19
C LEU A 243 10.92 -2.39 9.93
N ASP A 244 11.63 -3.20 9.15
CA ASP A 244 12.23 -2.78 7.88
C ASP A 244 11.21 -2.75 6.71
N SER A 245 11.69 -2.32 5.54
CA SER A 245 10.91 -2.25 4.29
C SER A 245 10.52 -3.61 3.71
N ARG A 246 10.99 -4.72 4.29
CA ARG A 246 10.62 -6.09 3.91
C ARG A 246 9.45 -6.60 4.74
N GLY A 247 9.11 -5.92 5.83
CA GLY A 247 8.02 -6.24 6.73
C GLY A 247 8.39 -7.31 7.75
N GLY A 248 7.66 -7.33 8.87
CA GLY A 248 7.85 -8.35 9.89
C GLY A 248 7.37 -9.72 9.41
N ASN A 249 8.19 -10.76 9.61
CA ASN A 249 7.80 -12.15 9.30
C ASN A 249 7.22 -12.92 10.51
N TYR A 250 7.39 -12.39 11.73
CA TYR A 250 6.99 -13.06 12.97
C TYR A 250 6.46 -12.06 14.01
N GLY A 251 5.73 -12.55 15.02
CA GLY A 251 5.36 -11.76 16.20
C GLY A 251 4.39 -10.59 15.94
N PRO A 252 4.44 -9.50 16.75
CA PRO A 252 3.50 -8.38 16.67
C PRO A 252 3.61 -7.57 15.37
N VAL A 253 4.73 -7.72 14.65
CA VAL A 253 5.07 -7.01 13.42
C VAL A 253 4.66 -7.75 12.14
N GLN A 254 4.14 -8.99 12.26
CA GLN A 254 3.82 -9.79 11.09
C GLN A 254 2.69 -9.20 10.24
N GLY A 255 2.98 -8.94 8.96
CA GLY A 255 2.06 -8.34 7.99
C GLY A 255 2.00 -6.80 8.05
N LEU A 256 2.85 -6.18 8.87
CA LEU A 256 3.12 -4.74 8.84
C LEU A 256 4.40 -4.48 8.04
N ARG A 257 4.49 -3.31 7.43
CA ARG A 257 5.71 -2.81 6.77
C ARG A 257 5.76 -1.29 6.89
N ARG A 258 6.94 -0.74 7.16
CA ARG A 258 7.21 0.69 7.06
C ARG A 258 7.83 1.02 5.70
N VAL A 259 7.44 2.15 5.12
CA VAL A 259 7.94 2.64 3.82
C VAL A 259 9.06 3.64 4.03
#